data_AF-A0A842W8D0-F1
#
_entry.id   AF-A0A842W8D0-F1
#
_cell.length_a   1.000
_cell.length_b   1.000
_cell.length_c   1.000
_cell.angle_alpha   90.00
_cell.angle_beta   90.00
_cell.angle_gamma   90.00
#
_symmetry.space_group_name_H-M   'P 1'
#
loop_
_entity.id
_entity.type
_entity.pdbx_description
1 polymer ?
#
loop_
_entity_poly.entity_id
_entity_poly.type
_entity_poly.pdbx_seq_one_letter_code
_entity_poly.pdbx_strand_id
1 'polypeptide(L)' 'MVGLTVELYENKAENYWVIKDGEAVLKLSEDEFNAMKKDGRSPLLKKLYDQARKERQQN' A
#
# COMPACT_ATOMS: atom_id res chain seq x y z
N MET A 1 1.44 8.13 -18.85
CA MET A 1 1.69 8.38 -17.42
C MET A 1 1.27 7.11 -16.71
N VAL A 2 2.21 6.24 -16.37
CA VAL A 2 1.88 4.97 -15.73
C VAL A 2 1.68 5.30 -14.25
N GLY A 3 0.42 5.21 -13.81
CA GLY A 3 0.01 5.64 -12.48
C GLY A 3 0.29 4.56 -11.45
N LEU A 4 0.97 4.93 -10.37
CA LEU A 4 1.20 4.04 -9.25
C LEU A 4 -0.07 3.98 -8.38
N THR A 5 -0.58 2.76 -8.19
CA THR A 5 -1.88 2.45 -7.60
C THR A 5 -1.69 1.56 -6.39
N VAL A 6 -2.46 1.78 -5.32
CA VAL A 6 -2.40 0.93 -4.12
C VAL A 6 -3.78 0.42 -3.80
N GLU A 7 -3.88 -0.90 -3.66
CA GLU A 7 -5.13 -1.60 -3.40
C GLU A 7 -4.99 -2.39 -2.10
N LEU A 8 -5.96 -2.23 -1.20
CA LEU A 8 -6.10 -3.06 -0.01
C LEU A 8 -6.94 -4.29 -0.33
N TYR A 9 -6.43 -5.46 0.01
CA TYR A 9 -7.18 -6.70 -0.03
C TYR A 9 -7.33 -7.23 1.39
N GLU A 10 -8.57 -7.20 1.87
CA GLU A 10 -8.95 -7.78 3.16
C GLU A 10 -9.54 -9.17 2.90
N ASN A 11 -8.91 -10.21 3.44
CA ASN A 11 -9.49 -11.54 3.56
C ASN A 11 -9.76 -11.81 5.05
N LYS A 12 -10.75 -12.65 5.37
CA LYS A 12 -11.12 -13.01 6.75
C LYS A 12 -9.95 -13.52 7.62
N ALA A 13 -8.87 -13.96 6.99
CA ALA A 13 -7.66 -14.42 7.65
C ALA A 13 -6.50 -13.40 7.67
N GLU A 14 -6.37 -12.55 6.64
CA GLU A 14 -5.20 -11.68 6.47
C GLU A 14 -5.52 -10.42 5.64
N ASN A 15 -4.89 -9.30 6.00
CA ASN A 15 -4.89 -8.06 5.23
C ASN A 15 -3.56 -7.93 4.49
N TYR A 16 -3.62 -7.68 3.18
CA TYR A 16 -2.43 -7.40 2.39
C TYR A 16 -2.63 -6.22 1.43
N TRP A 17 -1.57 -5.48 1.21
CA TRP A 17 -1.48 -4.32 0.35
C TRP A 17 -0.83 -4.71 -0.97
N VAL A 18 -1.44 -4.29 -2.07
CA VAL A 18 -0.90 -4.47 -3.41
C VAL A 18 -0.55 -3.10 -3.97
N ILE A 19 0.74 -2.86 -4.22
CA ILE A 19 1.24 -1.66 -4.89
C ILE A 19 1.52 -2.02 -6.35
N LYS A 20 0.85 -1.36 -7.29
CA LYS A 20 1.05 -1.52 -8.72
C LYS A 20 1.74 -0.28 -9.27
N ASP A 21 2.86 -0.43 -9.96
CA ASP A 21 3.55 0.62 -10.70
C ASP A 21 3.78 0.14 -12.13
N GLY A 22 2.78 0.34 -13.00
CA GLY A 22 2.77 -0.24 -14.33
C GLY A 22 2.69 -1.75 -14.31
N GLU A 23 3.72 -2.42 -14.80
CA GLU A 23 3.84 -3.88 -14.79
C GLU A 23 4.42 -4.40 -13.47
N ALA A 24 5.01 -3.55 -12.64
CA ALA A 24 5.52 -3.95 -11.33
C ALA A 24 4.36 -4.10 -10.33
N VAL A 25 4.28 -5.26 -9.68
CA VAL A 25 3.29 -5.53 -8.63
C VAL A 25 4.04 -5.98 -7.38
N LEU A 26 3.86 -5.24 -6.29
CA LEU A 26 4.41 -5.56 -4.98
C LEU A 26 3.27 -5.92 -4.03
N LYS A 27 3.33 -7.13 -3.45
CA LYS A 27 2.42 -7.60 -2.41
C LYS A 27 3.10 -7.50 -1.06
N LEU A 28 2.40 -6.95 -0.08
CA LEU A 28 2.90 -6.70 1.27
C LEU A 28 1.85 -7.09 2.28
N SER A 29 2.26 -7.76 3.34
CA SER A 29 1.43 -7.88 4.53
C SER A 29 1.21 -6.50 5.19
N GLU A 30 0.19 -6.40 6.04
CA GLU A 30 -0.04 -5.18 6.84
C GLU A 30 1.20 -4.80 7.68
N ASP A 31 1.93 -5.79 8.19
CA ASP A 31 3.18 -5.57 8.95
C ASP A 31 4.32 -5.06 8.06
N GLU A 32 4.53 -5.64 6.88
CA GLU A 32 5.55 -5.17 5.93
C GLU A 32 5.23 -3.77 5.40
N PHE A 33 3.95 -3.47 5.16
CA PHE A 33 3.49 -2.16 4.75
C PHE A 33 3.74 -1.11 5.85
N ASN A 34 3.46 -1.46 7.11
CA ASN A 34 3.77 -0.60 8.26
C ASN A 34 5.27 -0.50 8.54
N ALA A 35 6.06 -1.54 8.26
CA ALA A 35 7.52 -1.51 8.38
C ALA A 35 8.14 -0.55 7.34
N MET A 36 7.63 -0.57 6.10
CA MET A 36 8.07 0.36 5.06
C MET A 36 7.83 1.83 5.41
N LYS A 37 6.75 2.13 6.13
CA LYS A 37 6.51 3.47 6.69
C LYS A 37 7.61 3.87 7.69
N LYS A 38 8.02 2.95 8.56
CA LYS A 38 9.03 3.19 9.61
C LYS A 38 10.41 3.45 9.03
N ASP A 39 10.74 2.77 7.94
CA ASP A 39 12.07 2.84 7.32
C ASP A 39 12.30 4.12 6.50
N GLY A 40 11.27 4.96 6.30
CA GLY A 40 11.41 6.26 5.62
C GLY A 40 11.88 6.17 4.16
N ARG A 41 11.92 4.97 3.58
CA ARG A 41 12.69 4.66 2.37
C ARG A 41 12.17 5.29 1.07
N SER A 42 10.99 5.89 1.04
CA SER A 42 10.58 6.69 -0.12
C SER A 42 9.41 7.64 0.18
N PRO A 43 9.50 8.94 -0.15
CA PRO A 43 8.36 9.88 -0.10
C PRO A 43 7.14 9.40 -0.88
N LEU A 44 7.37 8.60 -1.93
CA LEU A 44 6.35 7.96 -2.75
C LEU A 44 5.55 6.92 -1.96
N LEU A 45 6.23 6.07 -1.18
CA LEU A 45 5.59 5.06 -0.33
C LEU A 45 4.77 5.70 0.80
N LYS A 46 5.24 6.82 1.37
CA LYS A 46 4.49 7.56 2.38
C LYS A 46 3.20 8.16 1.83
N LYS A 47 3.26 8.77 0.63
CA LYS A 47 2.07 9.29 -0.05
C LYS A 47 1.05 8.19 -0.34
N LEU A 48 1.54 7.05 -0.82
CA LEU A 48 0.73 5.88 -1.06
C LEU A 48 0.04 5.36 0.20
N TYR A 49 0.78 5.24 1.30
CA TYR A 49 0.25 4.87 2.60
C TYR A 49 -0.87 5.81 3.06
N ASP A 50 -0.65 7.12 2.95
CA ASP A 50 -1.65 8.10 3.37
C ASP A 50 -2.91 8.05 2.48
N GLN A 51 -2.76 7.72 1.19
CA GLN A 51 -3.89 7.53 0.28
C GLN A 51 -4.67 6.25 0.60
N ALA A 52 -3.96 5.13 0.69
CA ALA A 52 -4.47 3.83 1.14
C ALA A 52 -5.25 3.91 2.46
N ARG A 53 -4.71 4.65 3.43
CA ARG A 53 -5.34 4.85 4.74
C ARG A 53 -6.61 5.70 4.67
N LYS A 54 -6.64 6.71 3.81
CA LYS A 54 -7.83 7.54 3.60
C LYS A 54 -8.97 6.74 2.98
N GLU A 55 -8.67 5.90 2.01
CA GLU A 55 -9.67 5.01 1.39
C GLU A 55 -10.26 4.04 2.43
N ARG A 56 -9.45 3.52 3.36
CA ARG A 56 -9.93 2.69 4.48
C ARG A 56 -10.81 3.41 5.50
N GLN A 57 -10.75 4.75 5.59
CA GLN A 57 -11.64 5.52 6.48
C GLN A 57 -12.95 5.94 5.81
N GLN A 58 -13.05 5.79 4.49
CA GLN A 58 -14.25 6.17 3.71
C GLN A 58 -15.14 4.98 3.35
N ASN A 59 -14.63 3.75 3.42
CA ASN A 59 -15.40 2.50 3.36
C ASN A 59 -15.66 1.95 4.77
#